data_AF-A0A542DZZ4-F1
#
_entry.id   AF-A0A542DZZ4-F1
#
_cell.length_a   1.000
_cell.length_b   1.000
_cell.length_c   1.000
_cell.angle_alpha   90.00
_cell.angle_beta   90.00
_cell.angle_gamma   90.00
#
_symmetry.space_group_name_H-M   'P 1'
#
loop_
_entity.id
_entity.type
_entity.pdbx_description
1 polymer ?
#
loop_
_entity_poly.entity_id
_entity_poly.type
_entity_poly.pdbx_seq_one_letter_code
_entity_poly.pdbx_strand_id
1 'polypeptide(L)'
;MSHPTLAALVLAATALHAGFQVTVTALVYPALLADGRDWTARHARHSRRITPLVGATYVVLLAVGVPALLTSLGWGVAVAAVGAVVSLATTAVVAAPLHGRLGRGWDPALAHRLLVADRVRAVGAVVALAGGVLAVATG
;
A
#
# COMPACT_ATOMS: atom_id res chain seq x y z
N MET A 1 -3.34 20.03 -16.76
CA MET A 1 -3.55 18.69 -17.34
C MET A 1 -5.01 18.58 -17.75
N SER A 2 -5.32 17.90 -18.85
CA SER A 2 -6.72 17.60 -19.18
C SER A 2 -7.28 16.55 -18.20
N HIS A 3 -8.60 16.58 -17.98
CA HIS A 3 -9.31 15.58 -17.16
C HIS A 3 -8.95 14.11 -17.50
N PRO A 4 -8.90 13.68 -18.77
CA PRO A 4 -8.55 12.30 -19.12
C PRO A 4 -7.11 11.94 -18.76
N THR A 5 -6.15 12.86 -18.91
CA THR A 5 -4.75 12.60 -18.51
C THR A 5 -4.62 12.43 -17.00
N LEU A 6 -5.34 13.23 -16.21
CA LEU A 6 -5.34 13.10 -14.76
C LEU A 6 -5.95 11.76 -14.31
N ALA A 7 -7.09 11.37 -14.88
CA ALA A 7 -7.74 10.10 -14.60
C ALA A 7 -6.83 8.90 -14.93
N ALA A 8 -6.16 8.93 -16.08
CA ALA A 8 -5.20 7.90 -16.47
C ALA A 8 -4.00 7.81 -15.49
N LEU A 9 -3.51 8.94 -15.00
CA LEU A 9 -2.44 8.97 -14.00
C LEU A 9 -2.91 8.41 -12.65
N VAL A 10 -4.12 8.75 -12.20
CA VAL A 10 -4.71 8.18 -10.97
C VAL A 10 -4.83 6.66 -11.11
N LEU A 11 -5.33 6.16 -12.24
CA LEU A 11 -5.39 4.73 -12.52
C LEU A 11 -4.00 4.08 -12.48
N ALA A 12 -3.01 4.67 -13.16
CA ALA A 12 -1.65 4.12 -13.18
C ALA A 12 -1.02 4.07 -11.78
N ALA A 13 -1.15 5.14 -10.99
CA ALA A 13 -0.61 5.22 -9.63
C ALA A 13 -1.29 4.22 -8.68
N THR A 14 -2.62 4.10 -8.76
CA THR A 14 -3.38 3.15 -7.92
C THR A 14 -3.14 1.70 -8.35
N ALA A 15 -2.96 1.41 -9.65
CA ALA A 15 -2.59 0.10 -10.16
C ALA A 15 -1.18 -0.32 -9.70
N LEU A 16 -0.21 0.59 -9.75
CA LEU A 16 1.14 0.35 -9.23
C LEU A 16 1.08 -0.02 -7.74
N HIS A 17 0.36 0.77 -6.94
CA HIS A 17 0.22 0.53 -5.51
C HIS A 17 -0.53 -0.78 -5.19
N ALA A 18 -1.62 -1.07 -5.90
CA ALA A 18 -2.36 -2.32 -5.74
C ALA A 18 -1.52 -3.54 -6.12
N GLY A 19 -0.81 -3.50 -7.25
CA GLY A 19 0.10 -4.56 -7.67
C GLY A 19 1.21 -4.82 -6.65
N PHE A 20 1.83 -3.75 -6.14
CA PHE A 20 2.81 -3.84 -5.06
C PHE A 20 2.20 -4.49 -3.80
N GLN A 21 1.06 -3.99 -3.32
CA GLN A 21 0.46 -4.45 -2.07
C GLN A 21 -0.03 -5.89 -2.18
N VAL A 22 -0.69 -6.28 -3.27
CA VAL A 22 -1.11 -7.67 -3.52
C VAL A 22 0.10 -8.60 -3.58
N THR A 23 1.20 -8.18 -4.21
CA THR A 23 2.45 -8.96 -4.23
C THR A 23 3.00 -9.16 -2.82
N VAL A 24 2.99 -8.12 -1.99
CA VAL A 24 3.43 -8.22 -0.58
C VAL A 24 2.56 -9.22 0.19
N THR A 25 1.25 -9.11 0.05
CA THR A 25 0.27 -9.95 0.75
C THR A 25 0.34 -11.41 0.32
N ALA A 26 0.38 -11.67 -0.99
CA ALA A 26 0.25 -13.01 -1.54
C ALA A 26 1.58 -13.79 -1.58
N LEU A 27 2.71 -13.09 -1.73
CA LEU A 27 4.02 -13.73 -1.95
C LEU A 27 5.02 -13.40 -0.85
N VAL A 28 5.20 -12.10 -0.55
CA VAL A 28 6.32 -11.66 0.30
C VAL A 28 6.11 -12.05 1.76
N TYR A 29 4.93 -11.78 2.34
CA TYR A 29 4.67 -12.11 3.73
C TYR A 29 4.58 -13.61 4.01
N PRO A 30 3.95 -14.44 3.17
CA PRO A 30 4.02 -15.90 3.32
C PRO A 30 5.47 -16.40 3.33
N ALA A 31 6.33 -15.91 2.44
CA ALA A 31 7.74 -16.29 2.41
C ALA A 31 8.54 -15.79 3.62
N LEU A 32 8.26 -14.57 4.09
CA LEU A 32 8.97 -13.97 5.22
C LEU A 32 8.61 -14.62 6.56
N LEU A 33 7.33 -14.92 6.76
CA LEU A 33 6.77 -15.35 8.06
C LEU A 33 6.64 -16.88 8.18
N ALA A 34 7.10 -17.65 7.19
CA ALA A 34 7.00 -19.12 7.17
C ALA A 34 7.64 -19.80 8.39
N ASP A 35 8.77 -19.28 8.89
CA ASP A 35 9.38 -19.71 10.14
C ASP A 35 9.99 -18.53 10.90
N GLY A 36 10.30 -18.73 12.18
CA GLY A 36 10.98 -17.74 13.04
C GLY A 36 12.51 -17.91 13.14
N ARG A 37 13.11 -18.87 12.42
CA ARG A 37 14.56 -19.12 12.50
C ARG A 37 15.34 -18.02 11.81
N ASP A 38 16.48 -17.62 12.35
CA ASP A 38 17.30 -16.52 11.81
C ASP A 38 16.51 -15.21 11.57
N TRP A 39 15.44 -15.00 12.35
CA TRP A 39 14.46 -13.93 12.12
C TRP A 39 15.12 -12.57 11.99
N THR A 40 16.00 -12.20 12.92
CA THR A 40 16.68 -10.89 12.93
C THR A 40 17.42 -10.62 11.61
N ALA A 41 18.17 -11.61 11.11
CA ALA A 41 18.93 -11.46 9.87
C ALA A 41 18.00 -11.39 8.64
N ARG A 42 16.97 -12.23 8.58
CA ARG A 42 16.00 -12.26 7.48
C ARG A 42 15.14 -11.00 7.44
N HIS A 43 14.60 -10.57 8.58
CA HIS A 43 13.81 -9.36 8.72
C HIS A 43 14.62 -8.11 8.40
N ALA A 44 15.87 -8.01 8.86
CA ALA A 44 16.76 -6.90 8.49
C ALA A 44 17.01 -6.84 6.98
N ARG A 45 17.29 -8.00 6.34
CA ARG A 45 17.47 -8.07 4.87
C ARG A 45 16.20 -7.70 4.12
N HIS A 46 15.04 -8.19 4.56
CA HIS A 46 13.75 -7.86 4.00
C HIS A 46 13.47 -6.35 4.12
N SER A 47 13.60 -5.78 5.33
CA SER A 47 13.34 -4.37 5.61
C SER A 47 14.20 -3.45 4.74
N ARG A 48 15.50 -3.72 4.61
CA ARG A 48 16.39 -2.93 3.74
C ARG A 48 15.95 -2.92 2.26
N ARG A 49 15.35 -4.01 1.78
CA ARG A 49 14.92 -4.14 0.38
C ARG A 49 13.53 -3.59 0.13
N ILE A 50 12.60 -3.82 1.05
CA ILE A 50 11.19 -3.46 0.87
C ILE A 50 10.93 -1.98 1.16
N THR A 51 11.60 -1.39 2.15
CA THR A 51 11.37 0.02 2.56
C THR A 51 11.50 1.02 1.40
N PRO A 52 12.55 1.00 0.55
CA PRO A 52 12.62 1.94 -0.58
C PRO A 52 11.49 1.72 -1.60
N LEU A 53 11.07 0.47 -1.83
CA LEU A 53 9.96 0.17 -2.75
C LEU A 53 8.61 0.68 -2.22
N VAL A 54 8.35 0.48 -0.92
CA VAL A 54 7.17 1.05 -0.23
C VAL A 54 7.18 2.56 -0.34
N GLY A 55 8.32 3.19 -0.01
CA GLY A 55 8.48 4.64 -0.08
C GLY A 55 8.21 5.20 -1.48
N ALA A 56 8.85 4.63 -2.51
CA ALA A 56 8.65 5.04 -3.89
C ALA A 56 7.17 4.91 -4.33
N THR A 57 6.53 3.79 -3.99
CA THR A 57 5.12 3.55 -4.32
C THR A 57 4.20 4.61 -3.71
N TYR A 58 4.39 4.94 -2.43
CA TYR A 58 3.60 5.97 -1.77
C TYR A 58 3.91 7.38 -2.25
N VAL A 59 5.17 7.69 -2.58
CA VAL A 59 5.53 8.98 -3.20
C VAL A 59 4.79 9.17 -4.53
N VAL A 60 4.77 8.16 -5.40
CA VAL A 60 4.00 8.21 -6.66
C VAL A 60 2.51 8.40 -6.39
N LEU A 61 1.96 7.62 -5.45
CA LEU A 61 0.54 7.69 -5.10
C LEU A 61 0.14 9.08 -4.59
N LEU A 62 0.96 9.70 -3.74
CA LEU A 62 0.73 11.04 -3.21
C LEU A 62 0.94 12.12 -4.28
N ALA A 63 1.98 12.00 -5.10
CA ALA A 63 2.31 12.95 -6.16
C ALA A 63 1.20 13.07 -7.21
N VAL A 64 0.45 12.00 -7.44
CA VAL A 64 -0.71 12.00 -8.33
C VAL A 64 -2.01 12.29 -7.58
N GLY A 65 -2.24 11.64 -6.44
CA GLY A 65 -3.50 11.71 -5.70
C GLY A 65 -3.80 13.08 -5.09
N VAL A 66 -2.77 13.78 -4.58
CA VAL A 66 -2.97 15.10 -3.97
C VAL A 66 -3.41 16.14 -5.02
N PRO A 67 -2.70 16.32 -6.16
CA PRO A 67 -3.19 17.21 -7.20
C PRO A 67 -4.56 16.80 -7.75
N ALA A 68 -4.82 15.49 -7.87
CA ALA A 68 -6.12 15.00 -8.34
C ALA A 68 -7.27 15.47 -7.44
N LEU A 69 -7.13 15.31 -6.11
CA LEU A 69 -8.13 15.76 -5.15
C LEU A 69 -8.33 17.28 -5.14
N LEU A 70 -7.26 18.06 -5.36
CA LEU A 70 -7.33 19.52 -5.38
C LEU A 70 -7.96 20.08 -6.66
N THR A 71 -7.97 19.30 -7.74
CA THR A 71 -8.41 19.77 -9.07
C THR A 71 -9.67 19.08 -9.58
N SER A 72 -10.05 17.93 -9.04
CA SER A 72 -11.24 17.18 -9.44
C SER A 72 -11.80 16.34 -8.30
N LEU A 73 -13.07 16.59 -7.94
CA LEU A 73 -13.83 15.82 -6.96
C LEU A 73 -14.81 14.83 -7.63
N GLY A 74 -14.38 14.21 -8.74
CA GLY A 74 -15.13 13.11 -9.34
C GLY A 74 -15.24 11.92 -8.38
N TRP A 75 -16.37 11.20 -8.42
CA TRP A 75 -16.61 10.04 -7.54
C TRP A 75 -15.49 8.99 -7.61
N GLY A 76 -14.93 8.74 -8.79
CA GLY A 76 -13.79 7.83 -8.95
C GLY A 76 -12.54 8.28 -8.17
N VAL A 77 -12.20 9.57 -8.26
CA VAL A 77 -11.06 10.15 -7.51
C VAL A 77 -11.30 10.10 -6.00
N ALA A 78 -12.53 10.36 -5.55
CA ALA A 78 -12.89 10.28 -4.14
C ALA A 78 -12.75 8.84 -3.60
N VAL A 79 -13.26 7.85 -4.33
CA VAL A 79 -13.10 6.42 -3.96
C VAL A 79 -11.63 6.02 -3.97
N ALA A 80 -10.87 6.46 -4.99
CA ALA A 80 -9.44 6.19 -5.08
C ALA A 80 -8.69 6.72 -3.86
N ALA A 81 -8.99 7.95 -3.45
CA ALA A 81 -8.41 8.61 -2.29
C ALA A 81 -8.75 7.91 -0.98
N VAL A 82 -10.01 7.50 -0.77
CA VAL A 82 -10.41 6.76 0.45
C VAL A 82 -9.61 5.46 0.58
N GLY A 83 -9.52 4.67 -0.50
CA GLY A 83 -8.72 3.44 -0.51
C GLY A 83 -7.24 3.69 -0.22
N ALA A 84 -6.66 4.72 -0.85
CA ALA A 84 -5.27 5.13 -0.64
C ALA A 84 -5.01 5.56 0.81
N VAL A 85 -5.91 6.36 1.41
CA VAL A 85 -5.82 6.79 2.80
C VAL A 85 -5.89 5.61 3.76
N VAL A 86 -6.81 4.65 3.54
CA VAL A 86 -6.89 3.43 4.37
C VAL A 86 -5.56 2.67 4.34
N SER A 87 -4.98 2.46 3.16
CA SER A 87 -3.69 1.76 3.04
C SER A 87 -2.54 2.54 3.67
N LEU A 88 -2.42 3.83 3.37
CA LEU A 88 -1.36 4.71 3.89
C LEU A 88 -1.43 4.80 5.41
N ALA A 89 -2.62 5.09 5.96
CA ALA A 89 -2.84 5.21 7.39
C ALA A 89 -2.52 3.90 8.10
N THR A 90 -3.06 2.77 7.62
CA THR A 90 -2.77 1.44 8.20
C THR A 90 -1.27 1.12 8.13
N THR A 91 -0.59 1.52 7.05
CA THR A 91 0.86 1.36 6.93
C THR A 91 1.60 2.16 8.00
N ALA A 92 1.30 3.45 8.10
CA ALA A 92 2.00 4.38 8.98
C ALA A 92 1.74 4.10 10.46
N VAL A 93 0.49 3.83 10.84
CA VAL A 93 0.08 3.74 12.25
C VAL A 93 0.07 2.32 12.81
N VAL A 94 0.01 1.29 11.95
CA VAL A 94 -0.04 -0.12 12.38
C VAL A 94 1.16 -0.91 11.88
N ALA A 95 1.33 -1.03 10.56
CA ALA A 95 2.33 -1.93 9.99
C ALA A 95 3.78 -1.50 10.30
N ALA A 96 4.10 -0.20 10.17
CA ALA A 96 5.43 0.31 10.46
C ALA A 96 5.82 0.13 11.94
N PRO A 97 4.98 0.49 12.94
CA PRO A 97 5.26 0.16 14.35
C PRO A 97 5.39 -1.34 14.62
N LEU A 98 4.55 -2.18 14.00
CA LEU A 98 4.66 -3.65 14.14
C LEU A 98 5.98 -4.16 13.58
N HIS A 99 6.45 -3.67 12.44
CA HIS A 99 7.77 -4.00 11.91
C HIS A 99 8.90 -3.52 12.82
N GLY A 100 8.79 -2.34 13.45
CA GLY A 100 9.77 -1.87 14.42
C GLY A 100 9.84 -2.74 15.68
N ARG A 101 8.71 -3.28 16.14
CA ARG A 101 8.67 -4.25 17.25
C ARG A 101 9.25 -5.60 16.83
N LEU A 102 8.83 -6.12 15.69
CA LEU A 102 9.34 -7.38 15.13
C LEU A 102 10.84 -7.30 14.80
N GLY A 103 11.38 -6.12 14.48
CA GLY A 103 12.82 -5.92 14.30
C GLY A 103 13.66 -6.21 15.55
N ARG A 104 13.04 -6.26 16.74
CA ARG A 104 13.71 -6.60 18.01
C ARG A 104 13.68 -8.09 18.34
N GLY A 105 12.91 -8.90 17.62
CA GLY A 105 12.77 -10.32 17.87
C GLY A 105 11.50 -10.91 17.27
N TRP A 106 11.51 -12.24 17.07
CA TRP A 106 10.35 -12.96 16.56
C TRP A 106 9.25 -13.02 17.62
N ASP A 107 8.03 -12.68 17.21
CA ASP A 107 6.82 -12.79 18.04
C ASP A 107 5.64 -13.19 17.14
N PRO A 108 5.09 -14.41 17.31
CA PRO A 108 3.97 -14.91 16.51
C PRO A 108 2.70 -14.04 16.60
N ALA A 109 2.43 -13.43 17.75
CA ALA A 109 1.25 -12.59 17.95
C ALA A 109 1.40 -11.27 17.16
N LEU A 110 2.60 -10.69 17.15
CA LEU A 110 2.88 -9.51 16.32
C LEU A 110 2.88 -9.83 14.83
N ALA A 111 3.39 -11.00 14.43
CA ALA A 111 3.32 -11.48 13.06
C ALA A 111 1.86 -11.65 12.59
N HIS A 112 1.00 -12.23 13.42
CA HIS A 112 -0.43 -12.35 13.12
C HIS A 112 -1.11 -10.99 12.96
N ARG A 113 -0.86 -10.05 13.87
CA ARG A 113 -1.37 -8.68 13.78
C ARG A 113 -0.88 -7.96 12.53
N LEU A 114 0.37 -8.19 12.13
CA LEU A 114 0.92 -7.63 10.89
C LEU A 114 0.17 -8.16 9.67
N LEU A 115 -0.12 -9.46 9.62
CA LEU A 115 -0.92 -10.06 8.54
C LEU A 115 -2.34 -9.51 8.46
N VAL A 116 -2.97 -9.22 9.61
CA VAL A 116 -4.29 -8.56 9.62
C VAL A 116 -4.19 -7.14 9.07
N ALA A 117 -3.23 -6.35 9.53
CA ALA A 117 -2.99 -5.00 9.01
C ALA A 117 -2.68 -5.01 7.51
N ASP A 118 -1.96 -6.01 7.03
CA ASP A 118 -1.64 -6.18 5.63
C ASP A 118 -2.86 -6.44 4.74
N ARG A 119 -3.80 -7.27 5.20
CA ARG A 119 -5.06 -7.51 4.50
C ARG A 119 -5.88 -6.23 4.39
N VAL A 120 -5.92 -5.42 5.45
CA VAL A 120 -6.58 -4.10 5.43
C VAL A 120 -5.92 -3.18 4.40
N ARG A 121 -4.58 -3.15 4.36
CA ARG A 121 -3.83 -2.39 3.34
C ARG A 121 -4.12 -2.88 1.92
N ALA A 122 -4.19 -4.19 1.71
CA ALA A 122 -4.52 -4.80 0.42
C ALA A 122 -5.94 -4.44 -0.04
N VAL A 123 -6.93 -4.52 0.85
CA VAL A 123 -8.30 -4.06 0.57
C VAL A 123 -8.30 -2.59 0.21
N GLY A 124 -7.62 -1.74 0.99
CA GLY A 124 -7.49 -0.31 0.70
C GLY A 124 -6.86 -0.05 -0.69
N ALA A 125 -5.81 -0.78 -1.03
CA ALA A 125 -5.14 -0.66 -2.33
C ALA A 125 -6.04 -1.11 -3.50
N VAL A 126 -6.81 -2.19 -3.34
CA VAL A 126 -7.78 -2.66 -4.35
C VAL A 126 -8.94 -1.67 -4.50
N VAL A 127 -9.45 -1.11 -3.41
CA VAL A 127 -10.47 -0.04 -3.46
C VAL A 127 -9.91 1.19 -4.17
N ALA A 128 -8.65 1.54 -3.91
CA ALA A 128 -8.00 2.67 -4.57
C ALA A 128 -7.95 2.45 -6.10
N LEU A 129 -7.57 1.25 -6.53
CA LEU A 129 -7.55 0.85 -7.94
C LEU A 129 -8.95 0.90 -8.57
N ALA A 130 -9.96 0.38 -7.89
CA ALA A 130 -11.35 0.46 -8.37
C ALA A 130 -11.79 1.92 -8.57
N GLY A 131 -11.41 2.82 -7.65
CA GLY A 131 -11.62 4.26 -7.82
C GLY A 131 -10.89 4.83 -9.05
N GLY A 132 -9.65 4.41 -9.29
CA GLY A 132 -8.91 4.79 -10.50
C GLY A 132 -9.58 4.33 -11.80
N VAL A 133 -10.13 3.11 -11.82
CA VAL A 133 -10.93 2.61 -12.95
C VAL A 133 -12.19 3.45 -13.16
N LEU A 134 -12.91 3.75 -12.06
CA LEU A 134 -14.10 4.61 -12.11
C LEU A 134 -13.75 6.02 -12.63
N ALA A 135 -12.62 6.59 -12.21
CA ALA A 135 -12.19 7.91 -12.64
C ALA A 135 -11.98 8.00 -14.16
N VAL A 136 -11.50 6.93 -14.79
CA VAL A 136 -11.37 6.83 -16.25
C VAL A 136 -12.71 6.54 -16.92
N ALA A 137 -13.57 5.75 -16.29
CA ALA A 137 -14.87 5.38 -16.86
C ALA A 137 -15.90 6.52 -16.84
N THR A 138 -15.76 7.48 -15.92
CA THR A 138 -16.72 8.58 -15.72
C THR A 138 -16.15 9.98 -15.99
N GLY A 139 -14.87 10.07 -16.36
CA GLY A 139 -14.16 11.34 -16.59
C GLY A 139 -13.81 11.55 -18.06
#